data_AF-A0A178JHW8-F1
#
_entry.id   AF-A0A178JHW8-F1
#
_cell.length_a   1.000
_cell.length_b   1.000
_cell.length_c   1.000
_cell.angle_alpha   90.00
_cell.angle_beta   90.00
_cell.angle_gamma   90.00
#
_symmetry.space_group_name_H-M   'P 1'
#
loop_
_entity.id
_entity.type
_entity.pdbx_description
1 polymer ?
#
loop_
_entity_poly.entity_id
_entity_poly.type
_entity_poly.pdbx_seq_one_letter_code
_entity_poly.pdbx_strand_id
1 'polypeptide(L)'
;MKLFFASDLHGSLPATQQVLAEYEKSGAETLVILGDILNHGPRNPVPEGYNPPAVSELLNQYADQIIAVRGNCDSEVDQMLLSFPMMMDYAWVLLESGQRLFLTHGHLYNSSKRPALKQGDVLAHGHTHIPVAQREGEQFIFNPGSITFPRNGHAPSYGLLEGNELKVVTFSGEVLASTAIS
;
A
#
# COMPACT_ATOMS: atom_id res chain seq x y z
N MET A 1 1.66 7.91 16.22
CA MET A 1 0.93 7.35 15.06
C MET A 1 1.52 6.00 14.60
N LYS A 2 0.69 5.01 14.23
CA LYS A 2 1.09 3.75 13.56
C LYS A 2 0.27 3.57 12.28
N LEU A 3 0.93 3.31 11.15
CA LEU A 3 0.27 3.12 9.85
C LEU A 3 0.52 1.71 9.33
N PHE A 4 -0.51 1.11 8.72
CA PHE A 4 -0.42 -0.14 8.00
C PHE A 4 -0.50 0.14 6.51
N PHE A 5 0.33 -0.49 5.69
CA PHE A 5 0.33 -0.31 4.23
C PHE A 5 0.03 -1.62 3.53
N ALA A 6 -0.90 -1.58 2.59
CA ALA A 6 -1.19 -2.64 1.64
C ALA A 6 -1.14 -2.09 0.21
N SER A 7 -0.85 -2.95 -0.76
CA SER A 7 -0.81 -2.58 -2.17
C SER A 7 -1.12 -3.78 -3.05
N ASP A 8 -1.67 -3.53 -4.24
CA ASP A 8 -1.81 -4.52 -5.30
C ASP A 8 -2.63 -5.75 -4.83
N LEU A 9 -3.82 -5.49 -4.28
CA LEU A 9 -4.77 -6.51 -3.79
C LEU A 9 -5.41 -7.27 -4.95
N HIS A 10 -5.68 -6.59 -6.06
CA HIS A 10 -6.15 -7.19 -7.31
C HIS A 10 -7.41 -8.06 -7.16
N GLY A 11 -8.29 -7.70 -6.23
CA GLY A 11 -9.56 -8.40 -5.99
C GLY A 11 -9.41 -9.81 -5.40
N SER A 12 -8.23 -10.19 -4.88
CA SER A 12 -8.05 -11.48 -4.21
C SER A 12 -8.65 -11.44 -2.80
N LEU A 13 -9.77 -12.15 -2.61
CA LEU A 13 -10.46 -12.20 -1.31
C LEU A 13 -9.59 -12.81 -0.19
N PRO A 14 -8.89 -13.94 -0.39
CA PRO A 14 -8.02 -14.50 0.66
C PRO A 14 -6.89 -13.55 1.06
N ALA A 15 -6.28 -12.86 0.08
CA ALA A 15 -5.25 -11.86 0.34
C ALA A 15 -5.80 -10.68 1.17
N THR A 16 -6.97 -10.16 0.81
CA THR A 16 -7.63 -9.09 1.57
C THR A 16 -7.95 -9.52 3.00
N GLN A 17 -8.43 -10.74 3.21
CA GLN A 17 -8.69 -11.27 4.55
C GLN A 17 -7.42 -11.36 5.41
N GLN A 18 -6.30 -11.81 4.83
CA GLN A 18 -5.01 -11.85 5.52
C GLN A 18 -4.52 -10.45 5.89
N VAL A 19 -4.65 -9.48 4.98
CA VAL A 19 -4.30 -8.08 5.25
C VAL A 19 -5.10 -7.51 6.40
N LEU A 20 -6.42 -7.69 6.39
CA LEU A 20 -7.29 -7.16 7.44
C LEU A 20 -6.97 -7.81 8.79
N ALA A 21 -6.71 -9.12 8.81
CA ALA A 21 -6.30 -9.81 10.03
C ALA A 21 -4.97 -9.28 10.59
N GLU A 22 -3.96 -9.02 9.74
CA GLU A 22 -2.69 -8.42 10.19
C GLU A 22 -2.84 -6.95 10.56
N TYR A 23 -3.71 -6.22 9.88
CA TYR A 23 -4.06 -4.84 10.23
C TYR A 23 -4.63 -4.75 11.64
N GLU A 24 -5.66 -5.55 11.94
CA GLU A 24 -6.26 -5.63 13.29
C GLU A 24 -5.23 -6.01 14.35
N LYS A 25 -4.44 -7.06 14.11
CA LYS A 25 -3.38 -7.50 15.05
C LYS A 25 -2.31 -6.44 15.28
N SER A 26 -2.02 -5.62 14.27
CA SER A 26 -0.97 -4.61 14.37
C SER A 26 -1.33 -3.47 15.32
N GLY A 27 -2.63 -3.24 15.57
CA GLY A 27 -3.12 -2.08 16.33
C GLY A 27 -2.89 -0.75 15.62
N ALA A 28 -2.65 -0.74 14.31
CA ALA A 28 -2.59 0.48 13.51
C ALA A 28 -3.98 1.11 13.39
N GLU A 29 -4.08 2.43 13.49
CA GLU A 29 -5.36 3.15 13.41
C GLU A 29 -5.73 3.52 11.97
N THR A 30 -4.80 3.37 11.02
CA THR A 30 -5.02 3.74 9.63
C THR A 30 -4.43 2.71 8.68
N LEU A 31 -5.27 2.24 7.76
CA LEU A 31 -4.93 1.35 6.66
C LEU A 31 -4.69 2.18 5.38
N VAL A 32 -3.45 2.23 4.93
CA VAL A 32 -3.05 2.87 3.69
C VAL A 32 -3.08 1.86 2.55
N ILE A 33 -3.90 2.09 1.52
CA ILE A 33 -3.99 1.23 0.33
C ILE A 33 -3.38 1.97 -0.86
N LEU A 34 -2.27 1.45 -1.37
CA LEU A 34 -1.49 2.08 -2.44
C LEU A 34 -1.97 1.71 -3.85
N GLY A 35 -3.27 1.43 -4.03
CA GLY A 35 -3.91 1.21 -5.33
C GLY A 35 -3.97 -0.25 -5.80
N ASP A 36 -4.62 -0.43 -6.96
CA ASP A 36 -4.92 -1.72 -7.61
C ASP A 36 -5.72 -2.64 -6.66
N ILE A 37 -6.92 -2.17 -6.29
CA ILE A 37 -7.73 -2.75 -5.21
C ILE A 37 -8.55 -3.94 -5.69
N LEU A 38 -9.36 -3.73 -6.73
CA LEU A 38 -10.42 -4.66 -7.15
C LEU A 38 -10.10 -5.39 -8.45
N ASN A 39 -9.66 -4.66 -9.48
CA ASN A 39 -9.39 -5.23 -10.79
C ASN A 39 -8.08 -6.04 -10.78
N HIS A 40 -8.10 -7.28 -11.29
CA HIS A 40 -6.89 -8.09 -11.37
C HIS A 40 -5.83 -7.53 -12.33
N GLY A 41 -6.24 -6.70 -13.29
CA GLY A 41 -5.36 -6.12 -14.30
C GLY A 41 -5.18 -7.07 -15.50
N PRO A 42 -5.41 -6.61 -16.75
CA PRO A 42 -5.39 -7.46 -17.95
C PRO A 42 -4.06 -8.17 -18.24
N ARG A 43 -2.96 -7.72 -17.61
CA ARG A 43 -1.61 -8.28 -17.79
C ARG A 43 -1.26 -9.34 -16.74
N ASN A 44 -2.10 -9.49 -15.72
CA ASN A 44 -1.91 -10.47 -14.66
C ASN A 44 -2.87 -11.66 -14.86
N PRO A 45 -2.50 -12.87 -14.38
CA PRO A 45 -3.47 -13.95 -14.27
C PRO A 45 -4.62 -13.56 -13.33
N VAL A 46 -5.74 -14.29 -13.40
CA VAL A 46 -6.79 -14.17 -12.38
C VAL A 46 -6.22 -14.69 -11.06
N PRO A 47 -6.22 -13.91 -9.97
CA PRO A 47 -5.62 -14.34 -8.72
C PRO A 47 -6.46 -15.41 -8.03
N GLU A 48 -5.85 -16.13 -7.10
CA GLU A 48 -6.56 -17.06 -6.24
C GLU A 48 -7.67 -16.34 -5.47
N GLY A 49 -8.86 -16.93 -5.47
CA GLY A 49 -10.03 -16.37 -4.78
C GLY A 49 -10.45 -15.00 -5.30
N TYR A 50 -10.22 -14.69 -6.58
CA TYR A 50 -10.67 -13.45 -7.21
C TYR A 50 -12.18 -13.23 -7.02
N ASN A 51 -12.55 -12.25 -6.20
CA ASN A 51 -13.93 -11.90 -5.89
C ASN A 51 -14.03 -10.40 -5.51
N PRO A 52 -13.97 -9.49 -6.50
CA PRO A 52 -14.00 -8.06 -6.25
C PRO A 52 -15.22 -7.55 -5.44
N PRO A 53 -16.45 -8.04 -5.66
CA PRO A 53 -17.59 -7.63 -4.82
C PRO A 53 -17.36 -7.96 -3.34
N ALA A 54 -16.92 -9.18 -3.01
CA ALA A 54 -16.66 -9.55 -1.62
C ALA A 54 -15.49 -8.76 -1.01
N VAL A 55 -14.46 -8.45 -1.80
CA VAL A 55 -13.37 -7.56 -1.36
C VAL A 55 -13.90 -6.16 -1.03
N SER A 56 -14.78 -5.59 -1.86
CA SER A 56 -15.40 -4.29 -1.57
C SER A 56 -16.27 -4.32 -0.30
N GLU A 57 -17.05 -5.37 -0.09
CA GLU A 57 -17.86 -5.56 1.11
C GLU A 57 -17.01 -5.64 2.40
N LEU A 58 -15.86 -6.32 2.33
CA LEU A 58 -14.92 -6.37 3.46
C LEU A 58 -14.27 -5.01 3.73
N LEU A 59 -13.69 -4.38 2.70
CA LEU A 59 -12.99 -3.10 2.88
C LEU A 59 -13.93 -1.97 3.32
N ASN A 60 -15.19 -1.99 2.90
CA ASN A 60 -16.18 -0.99 3.31
C ASN A 60 -16.47 -0.99 4.82
N GLN A 61 -16.21 -2.09 5.53
CA GLN A 61 -16.32 -2.14 6.99
C GLN A 61 -15.25 -1.31 7.71
N TYR A 62 -14.19 -0.92 6.99
CA TYR A 62 -13.05 -0.12 7.48
C TYR A 62 -12.94 1.23 6.78
N ALA A 63 -14.02 1.68 6.11
CA ALA A 63 -13.97 2.85 5.22
C ALA A 63 -13.50 4.13 5.93
N ASP A 64 -13.81 4.29 7.22
CA ASP A 64 -13.40 5.42 8.05
C ASP A 64 -11.94 5.37 8.53
N GLN A 65 -11.26 4.26 8.31
CA GLN A 65 -9.87 4.00 8.68
C GLN A 65 -8.94 3.91 7.47
N ILE A 66 -9.46 4.03 6.24
CA ILE A 66 -8.69 3.83 5.01
C ILE A 66 -8.26 5.17 4.40
N ILE A 67 -6.98 5.25 4.04
CA ILE A 67 -6.44 6.23 3.08
C ILE A 67 -6.01 5.48 1.84
N ALA A 68 -6.63 5.75 0.70
CA ALA A 68 -6.31 5.08 -0.56
C ALA A 68 -5.85 6.06 -1.64
N VAL A 69 -5.04 5.55 -2.57
CA VAL A 69 -4.64 6.24 -3.80
C VAL A 69 -4.90 5.35 -5.01
N ARG A 70 -5.11 5.98 -6.16
CA ARG A 70 -5.52 5.28 -7.38
C ARG A 70 -4.38 4.48 -7.98
N GLY A 71 -4.63 3.20 -8.23
CA GLY A 71 -3.79 2.34 -9.05
C GLY A 71 -4.13 2.39 -10.53
N ASN A 72 -3.25 1.86 -11.38
CA ASN A 72 -3.48 1.90 -12.83
C ASN A 72 -4.53 0.89 -13.32
N CYS A 73 -4.93 -0.07 -12.49
CA CYS A 73 -6.01 -1.00 -12.78
C CYS A 73 -7.35 -0.51 -12.22
N ASP A 74 -7.35 0.49 -11.35
CA ASP A 74 -8.54 1.05 -10.72
C ASP A 74 -9.34 1.96 -11.67
N SER A 75 -10.65 1.94 -11.53
CA SER A 75 -11.62 2.62 -12.39
C SER A 75 -12.76 3.26 -11.60
N GLU A 76 -13.59 4.06 -12.28
CA GLU A 76 -14.78 4.68 -11.68
C GLU A 76 -15.78 3.64 -11.15
N VAL A 77 -15.87 2.46 -11.78
CA VAL A 77 -16.72 1.36 -11.33
C VAL A 77 -16.25 0.83 -9.98
N ASP A 78 -14.94 0.76 -9.76
CA ASP A 78 -14.38 0.32 -8.48
C ASP A 78 -14.72 1.32 -7.38
N GLN A 79 -14.58 2.63 -7.66
CA GLN A 79 -14.98 3.69 -6.72
C GLN A 79 -16.48 3.63 -6.39
N MET A 80 -17.35 3.21 -7.31
CA MET A 80 -18.79 3.04 -7.02
C MET A 80 -19.09 1.91 -6.04
N LEU A 81 -18.19 0.92 -5.91
CA LEU A 81 -18.31 -0.18 -4.95
C LEU A 81 -17.69 0.14 -3.58
N LEU A 82 -16.68 1.02 -3.56
CA LEU A 82 -15.92 1.36 -2.36
C LEU A 82 -16.50 2.60 -1.67
N SER A 83 -16.73 2.49 -0.37
CA SER A 83 -17.32 3.54 0.48
C SER A 83 -16.29 4.54 1.02
N PHE A 84 -15.08 4.53 0.46
CA PHE A 84 -13.98 5.45 0.79
C PHE A 84 -13.36 6.02 -0.49
N PRO A 85 -12.79 7.25 -0.45
CA PRO A 85 -12.15 7.83 -1.62
C PRO A 85 -10.86 7.09 -2.00
N MET A 86 -10.75 6.69 -3.28
CA MET A 86 -9.57 6.00 -3.80
C MET A 86 -9.09 6.51 -5.16
N MET A 87 -9.83 7.41 -5.82
CA MET A 87 -9.51 7.92 -7.15
C MET A 87 -8.43 9.01 -7.20
N MET A 88 -7.81 9.36 -6.07
CA MET A 88 -6.77 10.40 -6.02
C MET A 88 -5.43 9.86 -6.50
N ASP A 89 -4.73 10.60 -7.37
CA ASP A 89 -3.40 10.23 -7.89
C ASP A 89 -2.32 10.13 -6.80
N TYR A 90 -2.52 10.89 -5.73
CA TYR A 90 -1.66 10.90 -4.56
C TYR A 90 -2.41 11.39 -3.32
N ALA A 91 -1.84 11.12 -2.15
CA ALA A 91 -2.25 11.68 -0.87
C ALA A 91 -1.01 12.09 -0.05
N TRP A 92 -1.18 13.07 0.83
CA TRP A 92 -0.16 13.46 1.80
C TRP A 92 -0.57 13.01 3.20
N VAL A 93 0.37 12.43 3.92
CA VAL A 93 0.26 12.21 5.36
C VAL A 93 1.35 13.02 6.05
N LEU A 94 0.95 13.86 7.01
CA LEU A 94 1.87 14.63 7.86
C LEU A 94 2.02 13.89 9.19
N LEU A 95 3.23 13.45 9.49
CA LEU A 95 3.54 12.86 10.79
C LEU A 95 3.63 13.93 11.87
N GLU A 96 3.45 13.53 13.12
CA GLU A 96 3.61 14.39 14.30
C GLU A 96 5.00 15.06 14.37
N SER A 97 6.03 14.43 13.79
CA SER A 97 7.39 14.97 13.66
C SER A 97 7.51 16.15 12.67
N GLY A 98 6.48 16.42 11.85
CA GLY A 98 6.53 17.37 10.74
C GLY A 98 7.12 16.80 9.44
N GLN A 99 7.49 15.52 9.45
CA GLN A 99 7.87 14.76 8.26
C GLN A 99 6.64 14.38 7.44
N ARG A 100 6.78 14.32 6.11
CA ARG A 100 5.66 14.03 5.22
C ARG A 100 5.87 12.72 4.46
N LEU A 101 4.79 11.98 4.29
CA LEU A 101 4.71 10.85 3.38
C LEU A 101 3.89 11.27 2.15
N PHE A 102 4.50 11.16 0.98
CA PHE A 102 3.81 11.22 -0.31
C PHE A 102 3.39 9.81 -0.70
N LEU A 103 2.08 9.57 -0.68
CA LEU A 103 1.48 8.29 -1.06
C LEU A 103 1.07 8.35 -2.53
N THR A 104 1.42 7.35 -3.32
CA THR A 104 1.00 7.22 -4.73
C THR A 104 1.06 5.76 -5.15
N HIS A 105 0.45 5.35 -6.26
CA HIS A 105 0.54 3.95 -6.67
C HIS A 105 1.91 3.59 -7.29
N GLY A 106 2.54 4.46 -8.05
CA GLY A 106 3.84 4.17 -8.70
C GLY A 106 3.87 4.39 -10.21
N HIS A 107 2.70 4.34 -10.87
CA HIS A 107 2.58 4.51 -12.32
C HIS A 107 2.73 5.98 -12.78
N LEU A 108 2.41 6.95 -11.92
CA LEU A 108 2.55 8.39 -12.20
C LEU A 108 3.82 9.00 -11.63
N TYR A 109 4.09 8.69 -10.35
CA TYR A 109 5.26 9.10 -9.58
C TYR A 109 5.90 7.87 -8.94
N ASN A 110 7.23 7.83 -8.92
CA ASN A 110 8.02 6.71 -8.38
C ASN A 110 9.46 7.17 -8.07
N SER A 111 10.31 6.24 -7.64
CA SER A 111 11.71 6.52 -7.29
C SER A 111 12.48 7.26 -8.40
N SER A 112 12.19 6.99 -9.67
CA SER A 112 12.83 7.63 -10.84
C SER A 112 12.12 8.89 -11.32
N LYS A 113 10.84 9.08 -10.98
CA LYS A 113 10.01 10.23 -11.36
C LYS A 113 9.32 10.79 -10.11
N ARG A 114 10.09 11.49 -9.28
CA ARG A 114 9.63 12.00 -7.99
C ARG A 114 8.84 13.30 -8.16
N PRO A 115 7.82 13.57 -7.32
CA PRO A 115 7.26 14.91 -7.18
C PRO A 115 8.26 15.83 -6.44
N ALA A 116 7.88 17.08 -6.20
CA ALA A 116 8.68 17.97 -5.37
C ALA A 116 8.64 17.51 -3.89
N LEU A 117 9.74 16.94 -3.41
CA LEU A 117 9.92 16.43 -2.05
C LEU A 117 11.03 17.23 -1.34
N LYS A 118 10.88 17.48 -0.03
CA LYS A 118 11.97 18.05 0.77
C LYS A 118 12.89 16.93 1.28
N GLN A 119 14.03 17.31 1.84
CA GLN A 119 14.89 16.38 2.55
C GLN A 119 14.11 15.69 3.68
N GLY A 120 14.26 14.37 3.77
CA GLY A 120 13.61 13.52 4.74
C GLY A 120 12.19 13.12 4.37
N ASP A 121 11.55 13.68 3.35
CA ASP A 121 10.22 13.19 2.96
C ASP A 121 10.29 11.72 2.48
N VAL A 122 9.21 11.00 2.72
CA VAL A 122 9.03 9.61 2.28
C VAL A 122 8.17 9.59 1.02
N LEU A 123 8.60 8.85 0.00
CA LEU A 123 7.77 8.45 -1.14
C LEU A 123 7.34 6.99 -0.95
N ALA A 124 6.06 6.77 -0.65
CA ALA A 124 5.49 5.45 -0.50
C ALA A 124 4.68 5.08 -1.75
N HIS A 125 5.00 3.95 -2.39
CA HIS A 125 4.31 3.48 -3.59
C HIS A 125 4.23 1.96 -3.73
N GLY A 126 3.34 1.49 -4.61
CA GLY A 126 3.16 0.09 -5.01
C GLY A 126 3.66 -0.18 -6.43
N HIS A 127 2.82 -0.82 -7.26
CA HIS A 127 2.93 -0.99 -8.72
C HIS A 127 4.04 -1.94 -9.22
N THR A 128 5.23 -1.85 -8.64
CA THR A 128 6.36 -2.70 -9.04
C THR A 128 6.28 -4.11 -8.45
N HIS A 129 5.52 -4.27 -7.36
CA HIS A 129 5.36 -5.50 -6.57
C HIS A 129 6.68 -5.96 -5.91
N ILE A 130 7.62 -5.04 -5.73
CA ILE A 130 8.95 -5.31 -5.18
C ILE A 130 9.09 -4.55 -3.86
N PRO A 131 9.36 -5.24 -2.74
CA PRO A 131 9.48 -4.61 -1.43
C PRO A 131 10.72 -3.70 -1.36
N VAL A 132 10.55 -2.49 -0.83
CA VAL A 132 11.61 -1.49 -0.66
C VAL A 132 11.40 -0.72 0.64
N ALA A 133 12.48 -0.53 1.41
CA ALA A 133 12.52 0.42 2.52
C ALA A 133 13.95 0.92 2.66
N GLN A 134 14.28 2.05 2.03
CA GLN A 134 15.64 2.58 2.03
C GLN A 134 15.69 4.09 1.81
N ARG A 135 16.82 4.70 2.14
CA ARG A 135 17.12 6.10 1.80
C ARG A 135 17.74 6.16 0.41
N GLU A 136 17.22 7.03 -0.45
CA GLU A 136 17.76 7.32 -1.78
C GLU A 136 18.02 8.82 -1.94
N GLY A 137 19.27 9.22 -1.72
CA GLY A 137 19.66 10.62 -1.69
C GLY A 137 19.07 11.33 -0.47
N GLU A 138 18.27 12.35 -0.72
CA GLU A 138 17.65 13.17 0.33
C GLU A 138 16.29 12.64 0.81
N GLN A 139 15.70 11.66 0.13
CA GLN A 139 14.37 11.11 0.44
C GLN A 139 14.43 9.64 0.84
N PHE A 140 13.36 9.16 1.47
CA PHE A 140 13.15 7.73 1.71
C PHE A 140 12.18 7.16 0.68
N ILE A 141 12.46 5.97 0.18
CA ILE A 141 11.59 5.24 -0.73
C ILE A 141 11.04 4.03 0.01
N PHE A 142 9.73 3.86 -0.07
CA PHE A 142 9.01 2.77 0.57
C PHE A 142 8.05 2.09 -0.40
N ASN A 143 8.09 0.77 -0.44
CA ASN A 143 7.17 -0.06 -1.19
C ASN A 143 6.87 -1.32 -0.38
N PRO A 144 5.61 -1.57 0.02
CA PRO A 144 5.26 -2.73 0.85
C PRO A 144 5.31 -4.05 0.07
N GLY A 145 5.64 -4.04 -1.23
CA GLY A 145 5.52 -5.19 -2.11
C GLY A 145 4.08 -5.35 -2.62
N SER A 146 3.78 -6.56 -3.09
CA SER A 146 2.42 -6.97 -3.46
C SER A 146 2.03 -8.17 -2.64
N ILE A 147 0.78 -8.17 -2.17
CA ILE A 147 0.20 -9.29 -1.44
C ILE A 147 -0.24 -10.39 -2.40
N THR A 148 -0.74 -10.01 -3.58
CA THR A 148 -1.34 -10.94 -4.54
C THR A 148 -0.37 -11.44 -5.60
N PHE A 149 0.52 -10.58 -6.09
CA PHE A 149 1.44 -10.89 -7.19
C PHE A 149 2.88 -10.46 -6.89
N PRO A 150 3.53 -10.93 -5.80
CA PRO A 150 4.90 -10.56 -5.50
C PRO A 150 5.84 -10.93 -6.66
N ARG A 151 6.87 -10.10 -6.89
CA ARG A 151 7.83 -10.28 -8.00
C ARG A 151 9.24 -10.57 -7.48
N ASN A 152 10.13 -10.96 -8.39
CA ASN A 152 11.56 -11.23 -8.12
C ASN A 152 11.82 -12.28 -7.01
N GLY A 153 10.90 -13.22 -6.81
CA GLY A 153 11.04 -14.28 -5.80
C GLY A 153 10.76 -13.82 -4.36
N HIS A 154 10.24 -12.60 -4.17
CA HIS A 154 9.80 -12.15 -2.85
C HIS A 154 8.50 -12.84 -2.43
N ALA A 155 8.27 -12.92 -1.12
CA ALA A 155 7.02 -13.39 -0.55
C ALA A 155 5.95 -12.28 -0.53
N PRO A 156 4.65 -12.66 -0.49
CA PRO A 156 3.58 -11.73 -0.15
C PRO A 156 3.91 -10.94 1.12
N SER A 157 3.74 -9.63 1.05
CA SER A 157 4.17 -8.72 2.13
C SER A 157 3.27 -7.52 2.26
N TYR A 158 3.34 -6.89 3.42
CA TYR A 158 2.67 -5.64 3.77
C TYR A 158 3.68 -4.68 4.43
N GLY A 159 3.28 -3.44 4.61
CA GLY A 159 4.11 -2.41 5.22
C GLY A 159 3.63 -1.97 6.59
N LEU A 160 4.55 -1.54 7.44
CA LEU A 160 4.26 -0.89 8.71
C LEU A 160 5.12 0.37 8.87
N LEU A 161 4.50 1.44 9.37
CA LEU A 161 5.21 2.54 10.03
C LEU A 161 4.91 2.45 11.53
N GLU A 162 5.94 2.19 12.33
CA GLU A 162 5.85 2.15 13.79
C GLU A 162 6.98 2.99 14.39
N GLY A 163 6.61 4.03 15.16
CA GLY A 163 7.56 5.05 15.59
C GLY A 163 8.17 5.77 14.37
N ASN A 164 9.50 5.69 14.23
CA ASN A 164 10.25 6.26 13.12
C ASN A 164 10.79 5.19 12.17
N GLU A 165 10.18 4.01 12.12
CA GLU A 165 10.68 2.89 11.32
C GLU A 165 9.63 2.41 10.32
N LEU A 166 10.02 2.38 9.05
CA LEU A 166 9.27 1.73 7.98
C LEU A 166 9.78 0.31 7.79
N LYS A 167 8.88 -0.67 7.78
CA LYS A 167 9.18 -2.08 7.57
C LYS A 167 8.31 -2.68 6.50
N VAL A 168 8.88 -3.59 5.73
CA VAL A 168 8.15 -4.50 4.86
C VAL A 168 8.24 -5.89 5.48
N VAL A 169 7.09 -6.48 5.77
CA VAL A 169 6.96 -7.70 6.57
C VAL A 169 6.13 -8.73 5.81
N THR A 170 6.53 -9.98 5.87
CA THR A 170 5.74 -11.11 5.35
C THR A 170 4.68 -11.54 6.36
N PHE A 171 3.70 -12.32 5.90
CA PHE A 171 2.67 -12.89 6.78
C PHE A 171 3.20 -13.99 7.73
N SER A 172 4.46 -14.43 7.57
CA SER A 172 5.15 -15.30 8.56
C SER A 172 5.93 -14.50 9.61
N GLY A 173 5.95 -13.17 9.51
CA GLY A 173 6.66 -12.27 10.43
C GLY A 173 8.11 -11.98 10.04
N GLU A 174 8.59 -12.47 8.89
CA GLU A 174 9.92 -12.12 8.38
C GLU A 174 9.95 -10.67 7.87
N VAL A 175 10.96 -9.90 8.26
CA VAL A 175 11.19 -8.53 7.77
C VAL A 175 12.04 -8.59 6.51
N LEU A 176 11.46 -8.23 5.36
CA LEU A 176 12.12 -8.22 4.05
C LEU A 176 13.00 -6.98 3.85
N ALA A 177 12.55 -5.83 4.36
CA ALA A 177 13.26 -4.55 4.27
C ALA A 177 12.85 -3.65 5.44
N SER A 178 13.77 -2.80 5.91
CA SER A 178 13.45 -1.80 6.92
C SER A 178 14.34 -0.57 6.81
N THR A 179 13.82 0.59 7.20
CA THR A 179 14.61 1.83 7.29
C THR A 179 14.06 2.75 8.38
N ALA A 180 14.95 3.40 9.12
CA ALA A 180 14.60 4.46 10.05
C ALA A 180 14.48 5.78 9.29
N ILE A 181 13.37 6.50 9.46
CA ILE A 181 13.06 7.76 8.78
C ILE A 181 13.41 9.00 9.60
N SER A 182 14.05 8.85 10.76
CA SER A 182 14.55 9.95 11.59
C SER A 182 15.79 10.63 11.03
#